data_AF-A0A9D4IYV2-F1
#
_entry.id   AF-A0A9D4IYV2-F1
#
_cell.length_a   1.000
_cell.length_b   1.000
_cell.length_c   1.000
_cell.angle_alpha   90.00
_cell.angle_beta   90.00
_cell.angle_gamma   90.00
#
_symmetry.space_group_name_H-M   'P 1'
#
loop_
_entity.id
_entity.type
_entity.pdbx_description
1 polymer ?
#
loop_
_entity_poly.entity_id
_entity_poly.type
_entity_poly.pdbx_seq_one_letter_code
_entity_poly.pdbx_strand_id
1 'polypeptide(L)'
;MDIPKDLSAENVSFPKEKNILNDIAQETKDAPGYGSLSEDELMEKVEGILMEKIKEGEKRAYFQLGLFYYEQGVMEKAIIYFERSKEFDYQSLYMLSIMLYDGIGCKSDTKTAVSYIRKIAHSEDKRSKHLVNAAQFNLGRAYFQGYGVDRQSDTEAEKFWLLAADDGNPKASVKAQSTLGMFYSREESLDLKQAFFWHSEACGNGSLESQGALGVMYEYGVGARRDTDSAYVCLKGAADRGNVYAMGNLVAHYYRRKLYTKAADLASRVSGLSDIDLIAQQTDCLHSYIRKGIALSCFYYARCLHEGLGTKKDEGEAKKYYSRCYHFDPEVCASLQTKTQHGLM
;
A
#
# COMPACT_ATOMS: atom_id res chain seq x y z
N MET A 1 4.79 -4.94 12.76
CA MET A 1 4.20 -4.63 11.44
C MET A 1 4.91 -3.42 10.87
N ASP A 2 5.33 -3.47 9.61
CA ASP A 2 5.98 -2.34 8.95
C ASP A 2 4.90 -1.52 8.22
N ILE A 3 4.25 -0.60 8.93
CA ILE A 3 3.35 0.37 8.31
C ILE A 3 4.21 1.55 7.85
N PRO A 4 4.17 1.95 6.57
CA PRO A 4 4.95 3.08 6.06
C PRO A 4 4.80 4.32 6.95
N LYS A 5 5.87 5.10 7.12
CA LYS A 5 5.88 6.27 8.01
C LYS A 5 5.13 7.47 7.43
N ASP A 6 5.06 7.54 6.11
CA ASP A 6 4.35 8.56 5.35
C ASP A 6 2.85 8.31 5.41
N LEU A 7 2.04 9.31 5.77
CA LEU A 7 0.63 9.33 5.41
C LEU A 7 0.53 9.34 3.90
N SER A 8 0.74 8.18 3.25
CA SER A 8 0.37 7.99 1.86
C SER A 8 -1.02 8.60 1.76
N ALA A 9 -1.16 9.69 0.98
CA ALA A 9 -2.46 10.18 0.61
C ALA A 9 -3.18 8.91 0.20
N GLU A 10 -4.26 8.55 0.90
CA GLU A 10 -4.99 7.37 0.46
C GLU A 10 -5.23 7.61 -1.05
N ASN A 11 -5.43 6.55 -1.83
CA ASN A 11 -5.96 6.73 -3.17
C ASN A 11 -7.39 7.36 -3.13
N VAL A 12 -7.67 8.33 -2.24
CA VAL A 12 -8.42 9.55 -2.52
C VAL A 12 -7.79 10.24 -3.74
N SER A 13 -7.92 9.54 -4.86
CA SER A 13 -7.98 10.16 -6.14
C SER A 13 -9.17 11.11 -6.07
N PHE A 14 -8.95 12.33 -6.54
CA PHE A 14 -10.01 13.29 -6.80
C PHE A 14 -10.33 13.23 -8.29
N PRO A 15 -10.90 12.11 -8.82
CA PRO A 15 -11.03 11.91 -10.26
C PRO A 15 -11.96 12.95 -10.88
N LYS A 16 -12.95 13.45 -10.12
CA LYS A 16 -13.80 14.54 -10.59
C LYS A 16 -13.00 15.80 -10.82
N GLU A 17 -12.15 16.17 -9.88
CA GLU A 17 -11.31 17.36 -9.97
C GLU A 17 -10.20 17.19 -11.00
N LYS A 18 -9.58 16.01 -11.08
CA LYS A 18 -8.64 15.66 -12.16
C LYS A 18 -9.28 15.75 -13.54
N ASN A 19 -10.50 15.22 -13.71
CA ASN A 19 -11.22 15.34 -14.96
C ASN A 19 -11.52 16.81 -15.28
N ILE A 20 -11.95 17.61 -14.29
CA ILE A 20 -12.15 19.05 -14.51
C ILE A 20 -10.86 19.75 -14.92
N LEU A 21 -9.72 19.43 -14.30
CA LEU A 21 -8.42 19.98 -14.69
C LEU A 21 -8.04 19.57 -16.11
N ASN A 22 -8.28 18.31 -16.48
CA ASN A 22 -8.08 17.81 -17.84
C ASN A 22 -9.03 18.49 -18.85
N ASP A 23 -10.28 18.72 -18.48
CA ASP A 23 -11.27 19.41 -19.32
C ASP A 23 -10.86 20.86 -19.54
N ILE A 24 -10.44 21.58 -18.48
CA ILE A 24 -9.90 22.95 -18.60
C ILE A 24 -8.68 22.96 -19.52
N ALA A 25 -7.77 21.99 -19.36
CA ALA A 25 -6.59 21.86 -20.22
C ALA A 25 -6.97 21.58 -21.69
N GLN A 26 -7.97 20.72 -21.92
CA GLN A 26 -8.43 20.38 -23.26
C GLN A 26 -9.16 21.55 -23.93
N GLU A 27 -10.09 22.22 -23.24
CA GLU A 27 -10.74 23.44 -23.71
C GLU A 27 -9.71 24.54 -24.05
N THR A 28 -8.63 24.63 -23.27
CA THR A 28 -7.53 25.57 -23.53
C THR A 28 -6.77 25.25 -24.82
N LYS A 29 -6.61 23.96 -25.16
CA LYS A 29 -6.00 23.52 -26.43
C LYS A 29 -6.92 23.77 -27.63
N ASP A 30 -8.21 23.56 -27.45
CA ASP A 30 -9.21 23.63 -28.52
C ASP A 30 -9.63 25.07 -28.85
N ALA A 31 -9.29 26.04 -28.00
CA ALA A 31 -9.62 27.45 -28.22
C ALA A 31 -8.86 28.07 -29.42
N PRO A 32 -9.50 28.96 -30.22
CA PRO A 32 -8.90 29.50 -31.45
C PRO A 32 -7.59 30.27 -31.18
N GLY A 33 -6.53 29.91 -31.91
CA GLY A 33 -5.20 30.53 -31.76
C GLY A 33 -4.22 29.75 -30.87
N TYR A 34 -4.59 28.55 -30.40
CA TYR A 34 -3.81 27.79 -29.40
C TYR A 34 -3.39 26.37 -29.80
N GLY A 35 -3.49 26.02 -31.09
CA GLY A 35 -3.18 24.68 -31.61
C GLY A 35 -1.71 24.24 -31.52
N SER A 36 -0.84 24.97 -30.84
CA SER A 36 0.59 24.64 -30.67
C SER A 36 1.16 25.07 -29.31
N LEU A 37 0.36 25.14 -28.25
CA LEU A 37 0.89 25.44 -26.91
C LEU A 37 1.87 24.35 -26.47
N SER A 38 3.02 24.78 -25.98
CA SER A 38 3.90 23.93 -25.17
C SER A 38 3.21 23.53 -23.87
N GLU A 39 3.74 22.49 -23.21
CA GLU A 39 3.23 22.01 -21.93
C GLU A 39 3.28 23.10 -20.85
N ASP A 40 4.34 23.90 -20.83
CA ASP A 40 4.49 25.04 -19.91
C ASP A 40 3.45 26.13 -20.17
N GLU A 41 3.21 26.51 -21.43
CA GLU A 41 2.19 27.51 -21.79
C GLU A 41 0.77 27.03 -21.47
N LEU A 42 0.51 25.73 -21.56
CA LEU A 42 -0.75 25.14 -21.14
C LEU A 42 -0.93 25.25 -19.62
N MET A 43 0.11 24.94 -18.84
CA MET A 43 0.09 25.04 -17.39
C MET A 43 -0.13 26.47 -16.89
N GLU A 44 0.55 27.45 -17.48
CA GLU A 44 0.36 28.88 -17.15
C GLU A 44 -1.08 29.33 -17.37
N LYS A 45 -1.74 28.81 -18.42
CA LYS A 45 -3.13 29.14 -18.70
C LYS A 45 -4.11 28.46 -17.76
N VAL A 46 -3.90 27.18 -17.45
CA VAL A 46 -4.73 26.48 -16.46
C VAL A 46 -4.63 27.22 -15.11
N GLU A 47 -3.41 27.61 -14.70
CA GLU A 47 -3.17 28.46 -13.54
C GLU A 47 -3.95 29.79 -13.64
N GLY A 48 -3.84 30.49 -14.77
CA GLY A 48 -4.55 31.76 -15.01
C GLY A 48 -6.07 31.64 -14.92
N ILE A 49 -6.66 30.60 -15.50
CA ILE A 49 -8.11 30.33 -15.45
C ILE A 49 -8.57 30.08 -14.01
N LEU A 50 -7.84 29.25 -13.26
CA LEU A 50 -8.19 28.95 -11.87
C LEU A 50 -8.03 30.18 -10.97
N MET A 51 -7.01 31.01 -11.20
CA MET A 51 -6.82 32.29 -10.51
C MET A 51 -7.97 33.26 -10.78
N GLU A 52 -8.46 33.33 -12.03
CA GLU A 52 -9.58 34.21 -12.37
C GLU A 52 -10.88 33.75 -11.68
N LYS A 53 -11.17 32.45 -11.69
CA LYS A 53 -12.28 31.88 -10.93
C LYS A 53 -12.22 32.21 -9.45
N ILE A 54 -11.02 32.20 -8.85
CA ILE A 54 -10.83 32.62 -7.46
C ILE A 54 -11.20 34.11 -7.28
N LYS A 55 -10.79 35.00 -8.21
CA LYS A 55 -11.15 36.43 -8.16
C LYS A 55 -12.64 36.66 -8.32
N GLU A 56 -13.30 35.85 -9.15
CA GLU A 56 -14.75 35.85 -9.33
C GLU A 56 -15.51 35.28 -8.12
N GLY A 57 -14.80 34.73 -7.12
CA GLY A 57 -15.37 34.26 -5.86
C GLY A 57 -15.69 32.76 -5.83
N GLU A 58 -15.26 31.98 -6.82
CA GLU A 58 -15.45 30.53 -6.85
C GLU A 58 -14.57 29.83 -5.82
N LYS A 59 -15.13 29.55 -4.64
CA LYS A 59 -14.41 28.90 -3.53
C LYS A 59 -13.76 27.56 -3.88
N ARG A 60 -14.34 26.78 -4.79
CA ARG A 60 -13.81 25.47 -5.19
C ARG A 60 -12.50 25.58 -5.98
N ALA A 61 -12.26 26.70 -6.65
CA ALA A 61 -11.06 26.93 -7.43
C ALA A 61 -9.78 26.96 -6.57
N TYR A 62 -9.90 27.27 -5.27
CA TYR A 62 -8.77 27.16 -4.34
C TYR A 62 -8.24 25.72 -4.23
N PHE A 63 -9.11 24.74 -4.02
CA PHE A 63 -8.69 23.34 -3.96
C PHE A 63 -8.14 22.86 -5.30
N GLN A 64 -8.81 23.19 -6.41
CA GLN A 64 -8.37 22.82 -7.75
C GLN A 64 -6.97 23.35 -8.08
N LEU A 65 -6.70 24.61 -7.72
CA LEU A 65 -5.39 25.22 -7.93
C LEU A 65 -4.33 24.63 -7.00
N GLY A 66 -4.68 24.33 -5.74
CA GLY A 66 -3.80 23.60 -4.83
C GLY A 66 -3.44 22.21 -5.35
N LEU A 67 -4.43 21.47 -5.86
CA LEU A 67 -4.24 20.14 -6.45
C LEU A 67 -3.39 20.21 -7.72
N PHE A 68 -3.64 21.21 -8.58
CA PHE A 68 -2.85 21.47 -9.77
C PHE A 68 -1.36 21.64 -9.43
N TYR A 69 -1.02 22.51 -8.48
CA TYR A 69 0.38 22.67 -8.07
C TYR A 69 0.98 21.42 -7.42
N TYR A 70 0.19 20.67 -6.65
CA TYR A 70 0.63 19.42 -6.04
C TYR A 70 1.04 18.40 -7.12
N GLU A 71 0.25 18.27 -8.19
CA GLU A 71 0.55 17.38 -9.32
C GLU A 71 1.78 17.82 -10.12
N GLN A 72 2.03 19.13 -10.22
CA GLN A 72 3.24 19.68 -10.83
C GLN A 72 4.48 19.61 -9.91
N GLY A 73 4.34 19.10 -8.69
CA GLY A 73 5.43 19.05 -7.72
C GLY A 73 5.80 20.40 -7.11
N VAL A 74 5.01 21.45 -7.32
CA VAL A 74 5.21 22.80 -6.77
C VAL A 74 4.56 22.90 -5.38
N MET A 75 5.14 22.18 -4.43
CA MET A 75 4.51 21.90 -3.14
C MET A 75 4.25 23.15 -2.30
N GLU A 76 5.13 24.15 -2.34
CA GLU A 76 4.98 25.40 -1.58
C GLU A 76 3.73 26.17 -2.01
N LYS A 77 3.45 26.22 -3.32
CA LYS A 77 2.23 26.84 -3.84
C LYS A 77 0.99 26.02 -3.48
N ALA A 78 1.06 24.69 -3.58
CA ALA A 78 -0.05 23.81 -3.20
C ALA A 78 -0.50 24.06 -1.76
N ILE A 79 0.45 24.14 -0.81
CA ILE A 79 0.18 24.43 0.61
C ILE A 79 -0.53 25.77 0.77
N ILE A 80 -0.10 26.84 0.08
CA ILE A 80 -0.73 28.16 0.18
C ILE A 80 -2.24 28.09 -0.16
N TYR A 81 -2.60 27.36 -1.22
CA TYR A 81 -3.99 27.29 -1.66
C TYR A 81 -4.84 26.35 -0.80
N PHE A 82 -4.27 25.24 -0.33
CA PHE A 82 -4.96 24.39 0.65
C PHE A 82 -5.17 25.12 1.97
N GLU A 83 -4.17 25.85 2.46
CA GLU A 83 -4.26 26.67 3.68
C GLU A 83 -5.35 27.74 3.57
N ARG A 84 -5.47 28.41 2.42
CA ARG A 84 -6.51 29.42 2.15
C ARG A 84 -7.94 28.86 2.13
N SER A 85 -8.10 27.56 1.92
CA SER A 85 -9.42 26.92 1.76
C SER A 85 -9.77 25.88 2.83
N LYS A 86 -8.85 25.54 3.73
CA LYS A 86 -9.01 24.47 4.73
C LYS A 86 -10.23 24.62 5.66
N GLU A 87 -10.70 25.84 5.89
CA GLU A 87 -11.83 26.10 6.79
C GLU A 87 -13.20 25.85 6.14
N PHE A 88 -13.26 25.79 4.80
CA PHE A 88 -14.52 25.58 4.07
C PHE A 88 -14.48 24.42 3.06
N ASP A 89 -13.30 23.85 2.81
CA ASP A 89 -13.08 22.71 1.92
C ASP A 89 -12.32 21.58 2.65
N TYR A 90 -13.01 20.44 2.80
CA TYR A 90 -12.43 19.26 3.48
C TYR A 90 -11.35 18.56 2.67
N GLN A 91 -11.35 18.67 1.34
CA GLN A 91 -10.32 18.10 0.48
C GLN A 91 -9.01 18.87 0.68
N SER A 92 -9.08 20.21 0.75
CA SER A 92 -7.94 21.05 1.12
C SER A 92 -7.42 20.74 2.53
N LEU A 93 -8.32 20.62 3.51
CA LEU A 93 -7.93 20.26 4.88
C LEU A 93 -7.24 18.89 4.94
N TYR A 94 -7.75 17.92 4.18
CA TYR A 94 -7.18 16.58 4.09
C TYR A 94 -5.79 16.59 3.43
N MET A 95 -5.66 17.22 2.26
CA MET A 95 -4.38 17.31 1.55
C MET A 95 -3.33 18.05 2.38
N LEU A 96 -3.69 19.18 2.99
CA LEU A 96 -2.79 19.90 3.88
C LEU A 96 -2.36 19.03 5.08
N SER A 97 -3.27 18.23 5.64
CA SER A 97 -2.92 17.35 6.76
C SER A 97 -1.89 16.29 6.39
N ILE A 98 -1.98 15.72 5.18
CA ILE A 98 -0.99 14.78 4.65
C ILE A 98 0.36 15.46 4.47
N MET A 99 0.37 16.62 3.80
CA MET A 99 1.60 17.37 3.55
C MET A 99 2.30 17.77 4.85
N LEU A 100 1.54 18.19 5.87
CA LEU A 100 2.08 18.52 7.19
C LEU A 100 2.61 17.30 7.94
N TYR A 101 1.95 16.14 7.86
CA TYR A 101 2.44 14.95 8.56
C TYR A 101 3.77 14.48 7.97
N ASP A 102 3.83 14.40 6.63
CA ASP A 102 4.97 13.84 5.90
C ASP A 102 6.09 14.85 5.65
N GLY A 103 5.83 16.14 5.87
CA GLY A 103 6.78 17.21 5.54
C GLY A 103 6.95 17.41 4.04
N ILE A 104 5.90 17.21 3.25
CA ILE A 104 5.92 17.40 1.80
C ILE A 104 5.85 18.90 1.51
N GLY A 105 6.95 19.49 1.01
CA GLY A 105 7.03 20.93 0.73
C GLY A 105 7.08 21.85 1.95
N CYS A 106 7.19 21.28 3.16
CA CYS A 106 7.28 22.04 4.39
C CYS A 106 7.99 21.25 5.50
N LYS A 107 8.26 21.90 6.63
CA LYS A 107 8.70 21.20 7.83
C LYS A 107 7.52 20.41 8.40
N SER A 108 7.74 19.11 8.68
CA SER A 108 6.72 18.26 9.28
C SER A 108 6.17 18.85 10.60
N ASP A 109 4.84 18.86 10.71
CA ASP A 109 4.06 19.19 11.90
C ASP A 109 2.95 18.15 12.08
N THR A 110 3.34 16.99 12.58
CA THR A 110 2.44 15.85 12.81
C THR A 110 1.31 16.17 13.78
N LYS A 111 1.51 17.10 14.73
CA LYS A 111 0.47 17.45 15.73
C LYS A 111 -0.67 18.22 15.06
N THR A 112 -0.34 19.22 14.25
CA THR A 112 -1.33 19.98 13.49
C THR A 112 -2.01 19.08 12.46
N ALA A 113 -1.25 18.23 11.76
CA ALA A 113 -1.80 17.25 10.83
C ALA A 113 -2.85 16.34 11.48
N VAL A 114 -2.51 15.70 12.61
CA VAL A 114 -3.43 14.81 13.34
C VAL A 114 -4.66 15.55 13.86
N SER A 115 -4.53 16.82 14.25
CA SER A 115 -5.68 17.65 14.61
C SER A 115 -6.65 17.83 13.43
N TYR A 116 -6.13 18.09 12.23
CA TYR A 116 -6.94 18.22 11.02
C TYR A 116 -7.58 16.90 10.58
N ILE A 117 -6.82 15.80 10.61
CA ILE A 117 -7.33 14.45 10.35
C ILE A 117 -8.48 14.13 11.32
N ARG A 118 -8.31 14.45 12.60
CA ARG A 118 -9.36 14.23 13.62
C ARG A 118 -10.62 15.02 13.33
N LYS A 119 -10.51 16.27 12.86
CA LYS A 119 -11.68 17.07 12.42
C LYS A 119 -12.45 16.39 11.30
N ILE A 120 -11.75 15.78 10.33
CA ILE A 120 -12.38 15.07 9.20
C ILE A 120 -13.01 13.76 9.67
N ALA A 121 -12.27 12.96 10.45
CA ALA A 121 -12.67 11.63 10.91
C ALA A 121 -13.95 11.62 11.78
N HIS A 122 -14.26 12.75 12.43
CA HIS A 122 -15.44 12.93 13.28
C HIS A 122 -16.49 13.88 12.67
N SER A 123 -16.30 14.32 11.42
CA SER A 123 -17.23 15.25 10.77
C SER A 123 -18.49 14.53 10.30
N GLU A 124 -19.65 15.09 10.63
CA GLU A 124 -20.96 14.67 10.12
C GLU A 124 -21.37 15.43 8.85
N ASP A 125 -20.52 16.37 8.37
CA ASP A 125 -20.80 17.15 7.17
C ASP A 125 -20.81 16.24 5.93
N LYS A 126 -21.87 16.33 5.13
CA LYS A 126 -22.00 15.56 3.89
C LYS A 126 -20.81 15.76 2.93
N ARG A 127 -20.15 16.93 2.97
CA ARG A 127 -18.96 17.25 2.16
C ARG A 127 -17.73 16.43 2.56
N SER A 128 -17.59 16.05 3.83
CA SER A 128 -16.44 15.27 4.33
C SER A 128 -16.63 13.77 4.16
N LYS A 129 -17.86 13.27 3.95
CA LYS A 129 -18.22 11.84 3.98
C LYS A 129 -17.29 10.94 3.15
N HIS A 130 -16.84 11.39 1.99
CA HIS A 130 -15.95 10.63 1.11
C HIS A 130 -14.49 10.55 1.60
N LEU A 131 -14.13 11.33 2.62
CA LEU A 131 -12.81 11.40 3.24
C LEU A 131 -12.79 10.79 4.66
N VAL A 132 -13.96 10.50 5.25
CA VAL A 132 -14.05 10.04 6.65
C VAL A 132 -13.27 8.75 6.85
N ASN A 133 -13.47 7.74 6.01
CA ASN A 133 -12.76 6.46 6.14
C ASN A 133 -11.24 6.63 5.96
N ALA A 134 -10.84 7.49 5.02
CA ALA A 134 -9.43 7.86 4.79
C ALA A 134 -8.79 8.50 6.02
N ALA A 135 -9.52 9.44 6.64
CA ALA A 135 -9.07 10.16 7.81
C ALA A 135 -9.04 9.24 9.05
N GLN A 136 -10.04 8.37 9.22
CA GLN A 136 -10.05 7.37 10.29
C GLN A 136 -8.89 6.39 10.13
N PHE A 137 -8.64 5.89 8.91
CA PHE A 137 -7.49 5.03 8.63
C PHE A 137 -6.16 5.69 9.03
N ASN A 138 -5.95 6.93 8.59
CA ASN A 138 -4.74 7.70 8.90
C ASN A 138 -4.63 8.06 10.39
N LEU A 139 -5.75 8.27 11.08
CA LEU A 139 -5.75 8.50 12.53
C LEU A 139 -5.36 7.21 13.28
N GLY A 140 -5.85 6.06 12.84
CA GLY A 140 -5.42 4.77 13.39
C GLY A 140 -3.93 4.54 13.23
N ARG A 141 -3.36 4.91 12.07
CA ARG A 141 -1.92 4.86 11.83
C ARG A 141 -1.12 5.81 12.73
N ALA A 142 -1.59 7.03 12.93
CA ALA A 142 -0.96 7.99 13.84
C ALA A 142 -0.89 7.44 15.27
N TYR A 143 -1.96 6.82 15.77
CA TYR A 143 -1.95 6.13 17.07
C TYR A 143 -1.02 4.91 17.09
N PHE A 144 -1.01 4.11 16.02
CA PHE A 144 -0.15 2.93 15.92
C PHE A 144 1.35 3.30 15.95
N GLN A 145 1.72 4.40 15.32
CA GLN A 145 3.11 4.88 15.25
C GLN A 145 3.49 5.79 16.43
N GLY A 146 2.50 6.40 17.09
CA GLY A 146 2.72 7.40 18.14
C GLY A 146 3.11 8.79 17.62
N TYR A 147 2.90 9.09 16.33
CA TYR A 147 3.24 10.38 15.74
C TYR A 147 2.04 11.33 15.73
N GLY A 148 2.25 12.58 16.15
CA GLY A 148 1.18 13.59 16.23
C GLY A 148 0.12 13.34 17.32
N VAL A 149 0.31 12.31 18.15
CA VAL A 149 -0.54 11.96 19.30
C VAL A 149 0.28 11.97 20.60
N ASP A 150 -0.38 11.98 21.75
CA ASP A 150 0.30 12.04 23.06
C ASP A 150 1.12 10.79 23.37
N ARG A 151 0.66 9.62 22.89
CA ARG A 151 1.35 8.34 23.03
C ARG A 151 0.88 7.34 21.97
N GLN A 152 1.75 6.39 21.66
CA GLN A 152 1.42 5.22 20.87
C GLN A 152 0.32 4.39 21.55
N SER A 153 -0.61 3.83 20.77
CA SER A 153 -1.70 2.99 21.28
C SER A 153 -2.26 2.05 20.20
N ASP A 154 -2.04 0.74 20.37
CA ASP A 154 -2.66 -0.30 19.53
C ASP A 154 -4.18 -0.32 19.66
N THR A 155 -4.74 -0.05 20.85
CA THR A 155 -6.19 0.02 21.08
C THR A 155 -6.86 1.15 20.32
N GLU A 156 -6.30 2.36 20.34
CA GLU A 156 -6.86 3.47 19.55
C GLU A 156 -6.64 3.23 18.05
N ALA A 157 -5.49 2.65 17.65
CA ALA A 157 -5.24 2.29 16.27
C ALA A 157 -6.29 1.32 15.73
N GLU A 158 -6.51 0.21 16.42
CA GLU A 158 -7.52 -0.81 16.12
C GLU A 158 -8.91 -0.19 16.01
N LYS A 159 -9.32 0.62 17.00
CA LYS A 159 -10.62 1.30 16.99
C LYS A 159 -10.84 2.14 15.73
N PHE A 160 -9.86 2.96 15.35
CA PHE A 160 -9.99 3.80 14.16
C PHE A 160 -9.92 3.00 12.86
N TRP A 161 -9.15 1.91 12.80
CA TRP A 161 -9.15 1.02 11.65
C TRP A 161 -10.46 0.24 11.51
N LEU A 162 -11.07 -0.21 12.61
CA LEU A 162 -12.40 -0.84 12.59
C LEU A 162 -13.47 0.12 12.05
N LEU A 163 -13.44 1.39 12.47
CA LEU A 163 -14.33 2.42 11.92
C LEU A 163 -14.09 2.62 10.42
N ALA A 164 -12.83 2.75 10.01
CA ALA A 164 -12.47 2.97 8.60
C ALA A 164 -12.79 1.77 7.69
N ALA A 165 -12.75 0.56 8.23
CA ALA A 165 -13.03 -0.69 7.53
C ALA A 165 -14.54 -0.98 7.40
N ASP A 166 -15.36 -0.39 8.28
CA ASP A 166 -16.83 -0.43 8.29
C ASP A 166 -17.38 -1.85 8.07
N ASP A 167 -16.97 -2.79 8.92
CA ASP A 167 -17.41 -4.20 8.90
C ASP A 167 -17.26 -4.89 7.53
N GLY A 168 -16.18 -4.57 6.80
CA GLY A 168 -15.91 -5.18 5.49
C GLY A 168 -16.59 -4.49 4.31
N ASN A 169 -17.30 -3.38 4.54
CA ASN A 169 -18.00 -2.64 3.48
C ASN A 169 -17.07 -2.35 2.27
N PRO A 170 -17.41 -2.80 1.05
CA PRO A 170 -16.61 -2.59 -0.16
C PRO A 170 -16.38 -1.12 -0.53
N LYS A 171 -17.21 -0.21 -0.01
CA LYS A 171 -17.09 1.24 -0.21
C LYS A 171 -16.27 1.94 0.88
N ALA A 172 -15.79 1.19 1.87
CA ALA A 172 -14.95 1.69 2.95
C ALA A 172 -13.46 1.49 2.65
N SER A 173 -12.59 1.66 3.66
CA SER A 173 -11.14 1.57 3.44
C SER A 173 -10.67 0.12 3.36
N VAL A 174 -10.39 -0.35 2.13
CA VAL A 174 -9.76 -1.65 1.87
C VAL A 174 -8.36 -1.75 2.51
N LYS A 175 -7.67 -0.61 2.64
CA LYS A 175 -6.39 -0.53 3.36
C LYS A 175 -6.59 -0.81 4.85
N ALA A 176 -7.60 -0.21 5.49
CA ALA A 176 -7.94 -0.51 6.88
C ALA A 176 -8.29 -1.99 7.08
N GLN A 177 -9.07 -2.59 6.18
CA GLN A 177 -9.37 -4.03 6.22
C GLN A 177 -8.08 -4.87 6.12
N SER A 178 -7.18 -4.55 5.18
CA SER A 178 -5.90 -5.25 5.02
C SER A 178 -5.00 -5.07 6.26
N THR A 179 -4.96 -3.85 6.82
CA THR A 179 -4.21 -3.53 8.04
C THR A 179 -4.74 -4.28 9.26
N LEU A 180 -6.05 -4.40 9.43
CA LEU A 180 -6.65 -5.23 10.49
C LEU A 180 -6.26 -6.70 10.32
N GLY A 181 -6.31 -7.23 9.09
CA GLY A 181 -5.85 -8.59 8.80
C GLY A 181 -4.41 -8.84 9.25
N MET A 182 -3.51 -7.91 8.93
CA MET A 182 -2.12 -7.96 9.39
C MET A 182 -2.00 -7.73 10.90
N PHE A 183 -2.83 -6.86 11.48
CA PHE A 183 -2.78 -6.50 12.90
C PHE A 183 -3.08 -7.73 13.74
N TYR A 184 -4.17 -8.43 13.44
CA TYR A 184 -4.52 -9.66 14.14
C TYR A 184 -3.61 -10.86 13.81
N SER A 185 -2.70 -10.73 12.84
CA SER A 185 -1.68 -11.74 12.53
C SER A 185 -0.38 -11.58 13.33
N ARG A 186 -0.23 -10.49 14.10
CA ARG A 186 0.95 -10.23 14.93
C ARG A 186 0.87 -10.97 16.26
N GLU A 187 2.02 -11.23 16.87
CA GLU A 187 2.09 -11.89 18.18
C GLU A 187 1.36 -11.10 19.28
N GLU A 188 1.46 -9.77 19.29
CA GLU A 188 0.89 -8.93 20.35
C GLU A 188 -0.64 -8.83 20.30
N SER A 189 -1.23 -9.04 19.13
CA SER A 189 -2.67 -8.88 18.85
C SER A 189 -3.25 -10.13 18.19
N LEU A 190 -2.65 -11.30 18.45
CA LEU A 190 -2.92 -12.52 17.72
C LEU A 190 -4.38 -12.98 17.87
N ASP A 191 -5.15 -12.84 16.81
CA ASP A 191 -6.45 -13.47 16.63
C ASP A 191 -6.56 -13.93 15.17
N LEU A 192 -6.22 -15.19 14.93
CA LEU A 192 -6.15 -15.73 13.58
C LEU A 192 -7.53 -15.81 12.90
N LYS A 193 -8.63 -15.83 13.66
CA LYS A 193 -9.98 -15.81 13.07
C LYS A 193 -10.31 -14.40 12.58
N GLN A 194 -10.00 -13.38 13.37
CA GLN A 194 -10.13 -11.99 12.94
C GLN A 194 -9.19 -11.68 11.77
N ALA A 195 -7.93 -12.14 11.82
CA ALA A 195 -7.01 -11.99 10.70
C ALA A 195 -7.57 -12.58 9.40
N PHE A 196 -8.13 -13.79 9.47
CA PHE A 196 -8.73 -14.46 8.32
C PHE A 196 -9.94 -13.70 7.79
N PHE A 197 -10.83 -13.24 8.69
CA PHE A 197 -12.00 -12.44 8.33
C PHE A 197 -11.59 -11.17 7.59
N TRP A 198 -10.72 -10.35 8.19
CA TRP A 198 -10.33 -9.06 7.60
C TRP A 198 -9.55 -9.21 6.29
N HIS A 199 -8.67 -10.22 6.18
CA HIS A 199 -8.04 -10.53 4.91
C HIS A 199 -9.05 -11.03 3.86
N SER A 200 -10.09 -11.76 4.25
CA SER A 200 -11.17 -12.19 3.35
C SER A 200 -11.94 -11.00 2.78
N GLU A 201 -12.38 -10.09 3.65
CA GLU A 201 -13.08 -8.87 3.25
C GLU A 201 -12.21 -8.00 2.33
N ALA A 202 -10.96 -7.74 2.75
CA ALA A 202 -10.03 -6.97 1.95
C ALA A 202 -9.75 -7.61 0.58
N CYS A 203 -9.58 -8.93 0.52
CA CYS A 203 -9.37 -9.67 -0.73
C CYS A 203 -10.60 -9.57 -1.65
N GLY A 204 -11.81 -9.73 -1.11
CA GLY A 204 -13.06 -9.56 -1.84
C GLY A 204 -13.21 -8.14 -2.41
N ASN A 205 -12.65 -7.16 -1.72
CA ASN A 205 -12.61 -5.75 -2.11
C ASN A 205 -11.36 -5.36 -2.92
N GLY A 206 -10.58 -6.34 -3.38
CA GLY A 206 -9.50 -6.15 -4.36
C GLY A 206 -8.08 -6.02 -3.78
N SER A 207 -7.90 -6.17 -2.47
CA SER A 207 -6.58 -6.17 -1.82
C SER A 207 -5.72 -7.35 -2.28
N LEU A 208 -4.68 -7.02 -3.04
CA LEU A 208 -3.69 -7.98 -3.54
C LEU A 208 -2.87 -8.59 -2.39
N GLU A 209 -2.52 -7.78 -1.40
CA GLU A 209 -1.78 -8.23 -0.22
C GLU A 209 -2.57 -9.24 0.59
N SER A 210 -3.86 -8.95 0.83
CA SER A 210 -4.73 -9.86 1.57
C SER A 210 -5.00 -11.16 0.80
N GLN A 211 -5.06 -11.11 -0.54
CA GLN A 211 -5.13 -12.33 -1.35
C GLN A 211 -3.89 -13.22 -1.13
N GLY A 212 -2.69 -12.64 -1.09
CA GLY A 212 -1.45 -13.37 -0.75
C GLY A 212 -1.47 -13.94 0.66
N ALA A 213 -1.93 -13.16 1.64
CA ALA A 213 -2.05 -13.59 3.04
C ALA A 213 -3.02 -14.77 3.20
N LEU A 214 -4.21 -14.71 2.58
CA LEU A 214 -5.16 -15.83 2.58
C LEU A 214 -4.56 -17.10 1.98
N GLY A 215 -3.76 -16.97 0.91
CA GLY A 215 -3.03 -18.08 0.33
C GLY A 215 -2.15 -18.80 1.36
N VAL A 216 -1.42 -18.04 2.18
CA VAL A 216 -0.61 -18.58 3.28
C VAL A 216 -1.48 -19.17 4.39
N MET A 217 -2.55 -18.49 4.78
CA MET A 217 -3.48 -18.95 5.82
C MET A 217 -4.13 -20.29 5.46
N TYR A 218 -4.62 -20.45 4.24
CA TYR A 218 -5.16 -21.71 3.74
C TYR A 218 -4.09 -22.80 3.64
N GLU A 219 -2.87 -22.46 3.21
CA GLU A 219 -1.80 -23.43 3.03
C GLU A 219 -1.40 -24.11 4.35
N TYR A 220 -1.38 -23.35 5.44
CA TYR A 220 -0.97 -23.81 6.76
C TYR A 220 -2.13 -24.07 7.72
N GLY A 221 -3.38 -23.77 7.33
CA GLY A 221 -4.55 -23.94 8.19
C GLY A 221 -4.55 -22.99 9.40
N VAL A 222 -4.13 -21.76 9.17
CA VAL A 222 -4.01 -20.71 10.19
C VAL A 222 -5.24 -19.80 10.06
N GLY A 223 -6.06 -19.70 11.11
CA GLY A 223 -7.30 -18.90 11.09
C GLY A 223 -8.49 -19.53 10.35
N ALA A 224 -8.21 -20.47 9.44
CA ALA A 224 -9.20 -21.31 8.77
C ALA A 224 -8.70 -22.75 8.65
N ARG A 225 -9.57 -23.68 8.23
CA ARG A 225 -9.16 -25.05 7.92
C ARG A 225 -8.16 -25.04 6.77
N ARG A 226 -7.12 -25.87 6.88
CA ARG A 226 -6.15 -26.07 5.80
C ARG A 226 -6.84 -26.51 4.51
N ASP A 227 -6.54 -25.82 3.42
CA ASP A 227 -7.06 -26.09 2.07
C ASP A 227 -5.99 -25.71 1.03
N THR A 228 -5.32 -26.72 0.47
CA THR A 228 -4.22 -26.52 -0.46
C THR A 228 -4.67 -26.03 -1.84
N ASP A 229 -5.92 -26.28 -2.22
CA ASP A 229 -6.44 -25.85 -3.52
C ASP A 229 -6.80 -24.36 -3.46
N SER A 230 -7.49 -23.95 -2.39
CA SER A 230 -7.74 -22.53 -2.11
C SER A 230 -6.44 -21.75 -1.93
N ALA A 231 -5.45 -22.33 -1.22
CA ALA A 231 -4.12 -21.75 -1.12
C ALA A 231 -3.46 -21.51 -2.48
N TYR A 232 -3.49 -22.52 -3.36
CA TYR A 232 -2.94 -22.39 -4.72
C TYR A 232 -3.64 -21.29 -5.52
N VAL A 233 -4.98 -21.23 -5.51
CA VAL A 233 -5.75 -20.21 -6.23
C VAL A 233 -5.39 -18.80 -5.75
N CYS A 234 -5.38 -18.58 -4.44
CA CYS A 234 -5.02 -17.29 -3.85
C CYS A 234 -3.57 -16.89 -4.16
N LEU A 235 -2.61 -17.78 -3.92
CA LEU A 235 -1.19 -17.52 -4.16
C LEU A 235 -0.90 -17.27 -5.64
N LYS A 236 -1.46 -18.07 -6.54
CA LYS A 236 -1.28 -17.94 -7.98
C LYS A 236 -1.87 -16.64 -8.51
N GLY A 237 -3.11 -16.32 -8.10
CA GLY A 237 -3.77 -15.07 -8.50
C GLY A 237 -3.02 -13.82 -8.05
N ALA A 238 -2.52 -13.82 -6.80
CA ALA A 238 -1.73 -12.72 -6.29
C ALA A 238 -0.34 -12.62 -6.96
N ALA A 239 0.33 -13.76 -7.17
CA ALA A 239 1.61 -13.82 -7.86
C ALA A 239 1.53 -13.30 -9.31
N ASP A 240 0.46 -13.61 -10.04
CA ASP A 240 0.28 -13.16 -11.43
C ASP A 240 0.06 -11.65 -11.54
N ARG A 241 -0.37 -11.01 -10.46
CA ARG A 241 -0.51 -9.55 -10.34
C ARG A 241 0.72 -8.87 -9.72
N GLY A 242 1.83 -9.59 -9.57
CA GLY A 242 3.10 -9.03 -9.12
C GLY A 242 3.37 -9.14 -7.61
N ASN A 243 2.50 -9.78 -6.82
CA ASN A 243 2.75 -9.91 -5.38
C ASN A 243 3.93 -10.85 -5.08
N VAL A 244 5.07 -10.28 -4.70
CA VAL A 244 6.32 -11.03 -4.50
C VAL A 244 6.24 -11.98 -3.30
N TYR A 245 5.49 -11.64 -2.25
CA TYR A 245 5.27 -12.52 -1.11
C TYR A 245 4.48 -13.78 -1.50
N ALA A 246 3.44 -13.61 -2.32
CA ALA A 246 2.68 -14.71 -2.88
C ALA A 246 3.53 -15.55 -3.84
N MET A 247 4.39 -14.92 -4.66
CA MET A 247 5.33 -15.65 -5.52
C MET A 247 6.27 -16.56 -4.69
N GLY A 248 6.87 -16.06 -3.61
CA GLY A 248 7.75 -16.85 -2.74
C GLY A 248 7.01 -18.01 -2.06
N ASN A 249 5.78 -17.80 -1.61
CA ASN A 249 4.96 -18.86 -1.04
C ASN A 249 4.46 -19.86 -2.10
N LEU A 250 4.24 -19.42 -3.35
CA LEU A 250 3.91 -20.29 -4.47
C LEU A 250 5.10 -21.17 -4.86
N VAL A 251 6.33 -20.67 -4.80
CA VAL A 251 7.55 -21.47 -4.90
C VAL A 251 7.55 -22.56 -3.83
N ALA A 252 7.31 -22.20 -2.57
CA ALA A 252 7.25 -23.14 -1.45
C ALA A 252 6.15 -24.19 -1.64
N HIS A 253 4.99 -23.80 -2.18
CA HIS A 253 3.88 -24.70 -2.53
C HIS A 253 4.30 -25.71 -3.60
N TYR A 254 4.89 -25.25 -4.72
CA TYR A 254 5.37 -26.15 -5.77
C TYR A 254 6.45 -27.11 -5.27
N TYR A 255 7.38 -26.63 -4.45
CA TYR A 255 8.44 -27.44 -3.88
C TYR A 255 7.88 -28.58 -3.02
N ARG A 256 6.98 -28.27 -2.08
CA ARG A 256 6.31 -29.28 -1.21
C ARG A 256 5.50 -30.29 -1.99
N ARG A 257 4.90 -29.85 -3.11
CA ARG A 257 4.18 -30.71 -4.05
C ARG A 257 5.08 -31.49 -5.01
N LYS A 258 6.40 -31.39 -4.86
CA LYS A 258 7.42 -32.03 -5.71
C LYS A 258 7.36 -31.59 -7.18
N LEU A 259 6.77 -30.44 -7.45
CA LEU A 259 6.72 -29.81 -8.77
C LEU A 259 8.02 -29.01 -9.01
N TYR A 260 9.17 -29.69 -8.90
CA TYR A 260 10.46 -29.04 -8.75
C TYR A 260 10.87 -28.16 -9.92
N THR A 261 10.53 -28.53 -11.17
CA THR A 261 10.80 -27.67 -12.33
C THR A 261 10.04 -26.34 -12.24
N LYS A 262 8.76 -26.36 -11.80
CA LYS A 262 7.98 -25.13 -11.60
C LYS A 262 8.52 -24.31 -10.43
N ALA A 263 8.92 -24.98 -9.34
CA ALA A 263 9.53 -24.33 -8.19
C ALA A 263 10.83 -23.63 -8.58
N ALA A 264 11.76 -24.34 -9.23
CA ALA A 264 13.05 -23.82 -9.65
C ALA A 264 12.93 -22.68 -10.66
N ASP A 265 12.05 -22.80 -11.67
CA ASP A 265 11.81 -21.74 -12.66
C ASP A 265 11.35 -20.44 -11.99
N LEU A 266 10.28 -20.50 -11.19
CA LEU A 266 9.75 -19.31 -10.52
C LEU A 266 10.75 -18.74 -9.52
N ALA A 267 11.41 -19.62 -8.73
CA ALA A 267 12.36 -19.20 -7.72
C ALA A 267 13.60 -18.50 -8.32
N SER A 268 14.09 -18.97 -9.47
CA SER A 268 15.21 -18.33 -10.17
C SER A 268 14.90 -16.88 -10.57
N ARG A 269 13.68 -16.62 -11.04
CA ARG A 269 13.22 -15.28 -11.42
C ARG A 269 13.05 -14.37 -10.20
N VAL A 270 12.35 -14.84 -9.18
CA VAL A 270 12.02 -14.03 -7.99
C VAL A 270 13.27 -13.75 -7.15
N SER A 271 14.18 -14.71 -7.03
CA SER A 271 15.44 -14.52 -6.29
C SER A 271 16.37 -13.47 -6.91
N GLY A 272 16.22 -13.19 -8.21
CA GLY A 272 16.94 -12.13 -8.92
C GLY A 272 16.46 -10.71 -8.63
N LEU A 273 15.29 -10.54 -8.01
CA LEU A 273 14.75 -9.22 -7.67
C LEU A 273 15.59 -8.57 -6.56
N SER A 274 15.79 -7.25 -6.66
CA SER A 274 16.58 -6.48 -5.69
C SER A 274 16.08 -5.06 -5.41
N ASP A 275 15.38 -4.43 -6.36
CA ASP A 275 14.85 -3.07 -6.18
C ASP A 275 13.50 -3.11 -5.45
N ILE A 276 13.57 -3.16 -4.11
CA ILE A 276 12.39 -3.32 -3.26
C ILE A 276 11.49 -2.09 -3.35
N ASP A 277 12.07 -0.89 -3.45
CA ASP A 277 11.31 0.37 -3.50
C ASP A 277 10.49 0.46 -4.79
N LEU A 278 11.12 0.15 -5.94
CA LEU A 278 10.39 0.11 -7.21
C LEU A 278 9.28 -0.94 -7.21
N ILE A 279 9.54 -2.14 -6.67
CA ILE A 279 8.53 -3.20 -6.57
C ILE A 279 7.38 -2.75 -5.68
N ALA A 280 7.66 -2.14 -4.52
CA ALA A 280 6.64 -1.63 -3.61
C ALA A 280 5.76 -0.59 -4.31
N GLN A 281 6.36 0.36 -5.04
CA GLN A 281 5.63 1.38 -5.80
C GLN A 281 4.74 0.79 -6.90
N GLN A 282 5.21 -0.24 -7.60
CA GLN A 282 4.47 -0.85 -8.72
C GLN A 282 3.35 -1.81 -8.28
N THR A 283 3.52 -2.45 -7.13
CA THR A 283 2.65 -3.56 -6.70
C THR A 283 1.83 -3.25 -5.45
N ASP A 284 2.05 -2.08 -4.82
CA ASP A 284 1.48 -1.68 -3.53
C ASP A 284 1.70 -2.74 -2.44
N CYS A 285 2.78 -3.53 -2.57
CA CYS A 285 3.17 -4.55 -1.59
C CYS A 285 4.13 -3.97 -0.55
N LEU A 286 3.93 -4.29 0.73
CA LEU A 286 4.85 -3.88 1.79
C LEU A 286 6.29 -4.39 1.56
N HIS A 287 7.28 -3.53 1.85
CA HIS A 287 8.71 -3.86 1.77
C HIS A 287 9.08 -5.15 2.51
N SER A 288 8.55 -5.33 3.72
CA SER A 288 8.79 -6.53 4.53
C SER A 288 8.28 -7.81 3.86
N TYR A 289 7.13 -7.76 3.19
CA TYR A 289 6.57 -8.89 2.43
C TYR A 289 7.35 -9.17 1.15
N ILE A 290 7.80 -8.13 0.43
CA ILE A 290 8.68 -8.27 -0.72
C ILE A 290 9.98 -8.98 -0.31
N ARG A 291 10.64 -8.52 0.76
CA ARG A 291 11.86 -9.14 1.31
C ARG A 291 11.63 -10.61 1.65
N LYS A 292 10.53 -10.93 2.36
CA LYS A 292 10.15 -12.31 2.69
C LYS A 292 9.94 -13.18 1.45
N GLY A 293 9.26 -12.66 0.42
CA GLY A 293 9.04 -13.38 -0.84
C GLY A 293 10.33 -13.69 -1.60
N ILE A 294 11.26 -12.73 -1.64
CA ILE A 294 12.60 -12.91 -2.23
C ILE A 294 13.40 -13.91 -1.41
N ALA A 295 13.38 -13.81 -0.07
CA ALA A 295 14.09 -14.73 0.82
C ALA A 295 13.60 -16.18 0.67
N LEU A 296 12.28 -16.40 0.66
CA LEU A 296 11.68 -17.71 0.39
C LEU A 296 12.18 -18.28 -0.95
N SER A 297 12.13 -17.47 -2.00
CA SER A 297 12.55 -17.89 -3.34
C SER A 297 14.05 -18.22 -3.40
N CYS A 298 14.89 -17.42 -2.77
CA CYS A 298 16.32 -17.69 -2.66
C CYS A 298 16.57 -19.04 -1.97
N PHE A 299 15.91 -19.30 -0.84
CA PHE A 299 16.11 -20.53 -0.10
C PHE A 299 15.68 -21.77 -0.90
N TYR A 300 14.48 -21.76 -1.48
CA TYR A 300 13.99 -22.89 -2.27
C TYR A 300 14.76 -23.08 -3.58
N TYR A 301 15.23 -22.00 -4.21
CA TYR A 301 16.11 -22.12 -5.37
C TYR A 301 17.46 -22.73 -5.00
N ALA A 302 18.04 -22.31 -3.87
CA ALA A 302 19.25 -22.91 -3.31
C ALA A 302 19.07 -24.41 -3.05
N ARG A 303 17.93 -24.85 -2.50
CA ARG A 303 17.59 -26.28 -2.34
C ARG A 303 17.53 -27.01 -3.68
N CYS A 304 16.87 -26.41 -4.68
CA CYS A 304 16.77 -27.00 -6.02
C CYS A 304 18.16 -27.20 -6.64
N LEU A 305 19.04 -26.20 -6.55
CA LEU A 305 20.43 -26.27 -7.03
C LEU A 305 21.27 -27.26 -6.21
N HIS A 306 21.14 -27.27 -4.89
CA HIS A 306 21.91 -28.15 -4.01
C HIS A 306 21.59 -29.63 -4.28
N GLU A 307 20.32 -29.97 -4.51
CA GLU A 307 19.86 -31.35 -4.65
C GLU A 307 19.71 -31.78 -6.13
N GLY A 308 19.79 -30.84 -7.08
CA GLY A 308 19.49 -31.11 -8.50
C GLY A 308 18.00 -31.35 -8.77
N LEU A 309 17.11 -30.71 -8.02
CA LEU A 309 15.67 -30.87 -8.13
C LEU A 309 15.09 -29.87 -9.14
N GLY A 310 14.63 -30.35 -10.29
CA GLY A 310 14.02 -29.50 -11.33
C GLY A 310 15.00 -28.55 -12.03
N THR A 311 16.29 -28.61 -11.70
CA THR A 311 17.40 -27.87 -12.31
C THR A 311 18.69 -28.69 -12.18
N LYS A 312 19.77 -28.28 -12.84
CA LYS A 312 21.09 -28.92 -12.72
C LYS A 312 21.66 -28.69 -11.33
N LYS A 313 22.21 -29.75 -10.73
CA LYS A 313 22.90 -29.66 -9.44
C LYS A 313 24.10 -28.70 -9.52
N ASP A 314 24.13 -27.71 -8.64
CA ASP A 314 25.20 -26.72 -8.49
C ASP A 314 25.29 -26.25 -7.03
N GLU A 315 26.17 -26.90 -6.25
CA GLU A 315 26.34 -26.58 -4.83
C GLU A 315 27.03 -25.23 -4.59
N GLY A 316 27.84 -24.76 -5.54
CA GLY A 316 28.54 -23.47 -5.45
C GLY A 316 27.55 -22.31 -5.57
N GLU A 317 26.66 -22.40 -6.56
CA GLU A 317 25.60 -21.42 -6.76
C GLU A 317 24.56 -21.48 -5.64
N ALA A 318 24.20 -22.68 -5.18
CA ALA A 318 23.27 -22.86 -4.05
C ALA A 318 23.72 -22.07 -2.81
N LYS A 319 25.03 -22.09 -2.46
CA LYS A 319 25.56 -21.35 -1.32
C LYS A 319 25.30 -19.84 -1.42
N LYS A 320 25.44 -19.25 -2.61
CA LYS A 320 25.18 -17.82 -2.83
C LYS A 320 23.72 -17.49 -2.53
N TYR A 321 22.79 -18.33 -2.95
CA TYR A 321 21.37 -18.11 -2.72
C TYR A 321 20.94 -18.36 -1.26
N TYR A 322 21.57 -19.29 -0.52
CA TYR A 322 21.37 -19.36 0.93
C TYR A 322 21.86 -18.09 1.64
N SER A 323 23.04 -17.58 1.29
CA SER A 323 23.54 -16.31 1.84
C SER A 323 22.63 -15.13 1.47
N ARG A 324 22.11 -15.10 0.24
CA ARG A 324 21.14 -14.08 -0.19
C ARG A 324 19.83 -14.17 0.58
N CYS A 325 19.30 -15.37 0.82
CA CYS A 325 18.12 -15.56 1.67
C CYS A 325 18.30 -14.90 3.05
N TYR A 326 19.42 -15.20 3.72
CA TYR A 326 19.76 -14.59 5.01
C TYR A 326 19.86 -13.06 4.93
N HIS A 327 20.42 -12.50 3.85
CA HIS A 327 20.52 -11.06 3.69
C HIS A 327 19.15 -10.36 3.55
N PHE A 328 18.17 -10.99 2.89
CA PHE A 328 16.84 -10.43 2.75
C PHE A 328 15.97 -10.61 4.01
N ASP A 329 15.99 -11.80 4.61
CA ASP A 329 15.22 -12.11 5.81
C ASP A 329 15.87 -13.26 6.63
N PRO A 330 16.62 -12.92 7.70
CA PRO A 330 17.25 -13.89 8.58
C PRO A 330 16.27 -14.84 9.28
N GLU A 331 15.08 -14.38 9.64
CA GLU A 331 14.08 -15.18 10.37
C GLU A 331 13.49 -16.27 9.47
N VAL A 332 13.14 -15.90 8.22
CA VAL A 332 12.71 -16.86 7.20
C VAL A 332 13.80 -17.89 6.95
N CYS A 333 15.06 -17.45 6.77
CA CYS A 333 16.18 -18.35 6.56
C CYS A 333 16.35 -19.34 7.71
N ALA A 334 16.32 -18.87 8.95
CA ALA A 334 16.45 -19.70 10.15
C ALA A 334 15.29 -20.70 10.30
N SER A 335 14.05 -20.26 10.05
CA SER A 335 12.85 -21.10 10.10
C SER A 335 12.91 -22.24 9.09
N LEU A 336 13.27 -21.93 7.83
CA LEU A 336 13.38 -22.93 6.77
C LEU A 336 14.55 -23.89 6.99
N GLN A 337 15.69 -23.40 7.47
CA GLN A 337 16.82 -24.24 7.85
C GLN A 337 16.44 -25.24 8.93
N THR A 338 15.72 -24.78 9.96
CA THR A 338 15.19 -25.63 11.03
C THR A 338 14.24 -26.70 10.48
N LYS A 339 13.29 -26.32 9.61
CA LYS A 339 12.37 -27.28 8.96
C LYS A 339 13.13 -28.33 8.13
N THR A 340 14.20 -27.92 7.44
CA THR A 340 15.06 -28.84 6.66
C THR A 340 15.67 -29.90 7.56
N GLN A 341 16.28 -29.48 8.66
CA GLN A 341 17.00 -30.36 9.59
C GLN A 341 16.08 -31.40 10.24
N HIS A 342 14.81 -31.07 10.42
CA HIS A 342 13.79 -31.96 10.99
C HIS A 342 12.99 -32.74 9.94
N GLY A 343 13.32 -32.61 8.64
CA GLY A 343 12.60 -33.31 7.56
C GLY A 343 11.15 -32.85 7.34
N LEU A 344 10.82 -31.62 7.75
CA LEU A 344 9.47 -31.04 7.73
C LEU A 344 9.20 -30.17 6.49
N MET A 345 9.95 -30.39 5.40
CA MET A 345 9.97 -29.53 4.21
C MET A 345 9.34 -30.11 2.96
#